data_AF-A0A499UX86-F1
#
_entry.id   AF-A0A499UX86-F1
#
_cell.length_a   1.000
_cell.length_b   1.000
_cell.length_c   1.000
_cell.angle_alpha   90.00
_cell.angle_beta   90.00
_cell.angle_gamma   90.00
#
_symmetry.space_group_name_H-M   'P 1'
#
loop_
_entity.id
_entity.type
_entity.pdbx_description
1 polymer ?
#
loop_
_entity_poly.entity_id
_entity_poly.type
_entity_poly.pdbx_seq_one_letter_code
_entity_poly.pdbx_strand_id
1 'polypeptide(L)'
;MTPTDRTHRTVDALVIGAGPAGLALAARLAAAGVDRVEVLDREQHAGGIPRHCHHTGFGLRDLRRLMTGPDYARHHIAAAIRAGAVLRTSVTATGWAAPRTVDITGPTGLERITATAVVLATGARERPRSARLVPGTRPAGVLTTGQLQQAVHLHHQHVGRRAVIVGAERVGYSAVATLHRAGAEVAAMVTDQPRHQTHPARHLGTRLRYGFPLVTDATVAELTGQGRLESVRLRHRDGRTADVACDTVVFTGDWIPDHELARSAGIALDPGTRGPAADAEFRTGEPGVFAVGNLLHPVETADIAALDGRLAAGPVLRHLAGRPWTPGALPVRVEAPLLWVSPNRIAPDGPRPPRGRFTLRTTRFLTRPVLTVAQDGRTLHRGRLPRTVAPGRPFHMPADWIARADAHGGPVRITVD
;
A
#
# COMPACT_ATOMS: atom_id res chain seq x y z
N MET A 1 -20.94 -32.15 11.03
CA MET A 1 -20.94 -30.76 11.50
C MET A 1 -21.75 -29.94 10.51
N THR A 2 -22.99 -29.61 10.85
CA THR A 2 -23.85 -28.74 10.01
C THR A 2 -23.31 -27.30 10.01
N PRO A 3 -23.41 -26.55 8.90
CA PRO A 3 -22.76 -25.25 8.71
C PRO A 3 -23.46 -24.06 9.42
N THR A 4 -24.10 -24.28 10.58
CA THR A 4 -25.29 -23.50 10.97
C THR A 4 -25.20 -22.58 12.19
N ASP A 5 -24.08 -22.42 12.89
CA ASP A 5 -24.04 -21.42 13.98
C ASP A 5 -23.07 -20.28 13.67
N ARG A 6 -23.51 -19.36 12.81
CA ARG A 6 -22.88 -18.05 12.63
C ARG A 6 -23.70 -17.03 13.39
N THR A 7 -23.06 -16.22 14.22
CA THR A 7 -23.76 -15.06 14.81
C THR A 7 -23.96 -13.99 13.73
N HIS A 8 -25.16 -13.43 13.64
CA HIS A 8 -25.50 -12.38 12.67
C HIS A 8 -25.53 -11.00 13.34
N ARG A 9 -24.90 -10.00 12.73
CA ARG A 9 -24.86 -8.62 13.23
C ARG A 9 -25.06 -7.62 12.10
N THR A 10 -25.60 -6.46 12.45
CA THR A 10 -25.76 -5.31 11.54
C THR A 10 -25.07 -4.08 12.12
N VAL A 11 -24.31 -3.40 11.26
CA VAL A 11 -23.60 -2.15 11.57
C VAL A 11 -23.84 -1.11 10.47
N ASP A 12 -23.59 0.16 10.74
CA ASP A 12 -23.76 1.21 9.73
C ASP A 12 -22.54 1.24 8.80
N ALA A 13 -21.35 1.21 9.40
CA ALA A 13 -20.09 1.20 8.67
C ALA A 13 -19.16 0.11 9.20
N LEU A 14 -18.76 -0.79 8.31
CA LEU A 14 -17.75 -1.82 8.56
C LEU A 14 -16.44 -1.45 7.86
N VAL A 15 -15.38 -1.23 8.62
CA VAL A 15 -14.04 -0.93 8.10
C VAL A 15 -13.15 -2.16 8.27
N ILE A 16 -12.60 -2.67 7.17
CA ILE A 16 -11.76 -3.87 7.16
C ILE A 16 -10.29 -3.44 7.02
N GLY A 17 -9.56 -3.50 8.12
CA GLY A 17 -8.17 -3.09 8.28
C GLY A 17 -8.03 -1.91 9.24
N ALA A 18 -7.41 -2.14 10.41
CA ALA A 18 -7.14 -1.11 11.42
C ALA A 18 -5.74 -0.48 11.24
N GLY A 19 -5.35 -0.24 9.99
CA GLY A 19 -4.22 0.62 9.66
C GLY A 19 -4.58 2.11 9.71
N PRO A 20 -3.63 3.02 9.42
CA PRO A 20 -3.87 4.47 9.47
C PRO A 20 -5.07 4.95 8.65
N ALA A 21 -5.32 4.37 7.46
CA ALA A 21 -6.48 4.73 6.63
C ALA A 21 -7.81 4.35 7.30
N GLY A 22 -7.94 3.10 7.74
CA GLY A 22 -9.17 2.61 8.37
C GLY A 22 -9.46 3.30 9.70
N LEU A 23 -8.44 3.45 10.56
CA LEU A 23 -8.58 4.13 11.85
C LEU A 23 -8.97 5.61 11.69
N ALA A 24 -8.33 6.33 10.76
CA ALA A 24 -8.64 7.75 10.54
C ALA A 24 -10.04 7.95 9.94
N LEU A 25 -10.49 7.03 9.07
CA LEU A 25 -11.85 7.02 8.56
C LEU A 25 -12.86 6.75 9.67
N ALA A 26 -12.65 5.69 10.45
CA ALA A 26 -13.54 5.29 11.53
C ALA A 26 -13.70 6.39 12.59
N ALA A 27 -12.58 7.01 12.99
CA ALA A 27 -12.59 8.16 13.88
C ALA A 27 -13.47 9.31 13.33
N ARG A 28 -13.41 9.56 12.02
CA ARG A 28 -14.16 10.66 11.41
C ARG A 28 -15.65 10.34 11.26
N LEU A 29 -16.01 9.09 10.95
CA LEU A 29 -17.40 8.65 10.90
C LEU A 29 -18.05 8.67 12.28
N ALA A 30 -17.39 8.11 13.29
CA ALA A 30 -17.91 8.08 14.65
C ALA A 30 -18.06 9.51 15.22
N ALA A 31 -17.06 10.38 15.00
CA ALA A 31 -17.15 11.79 15.38
C ALA A 31 -18.22 12.60 14.59
N ALA A 32 -18.73 12.06 13.48
CA ALA A 32 -19.83 12.64 12.72
C ALA A 32 -21.22 12.11 13.16
N GLY A 33 -21.27 11.27 14.21
CA GLY A 33 -22.52 10.74 14.76
C GLY A 33 -23.02 9.48 14.05
N VAL A 34 -22.17 8.73 13.35
CA VAL A 34 -22.53 7.38 12.88
C VAL A 34 -22.52 6.42 14.06
N ASP A 35 -23.66 5.81 14.37
CA ASP A 35 -23.86 5.02 15.60
C ASP A 35 -22.99 3.76 15.64
N ARG A 36 -23.04 2.90 14.61
CA ARG A 36 -22.37 1.59 14.60
C ARG A 36 -21.22 1.57 13.61
N VAL A 37 -20.09 2.17 14.01
CA VAL A 37 -18.82 2.10 13.26
C VAL A 37 -17.93 1.02 13.86
N GLU A 38 -17.67 -0.04 13.09
CA GLU A 38 -16.84 -1.18 13.52
C GLU A 38 -15.60 -1.31 12.62
N VAL A 39 -14.42 -1.44 13.24
CA VAL A 39 -13.14 -1.65 12.57
C VAL A 39 -12.64 -3.05 12.90
N LEU A 40 -12.39 -3.86 11.88
CA LEU A 40 -11.83 -5.20 12.01
C LEU A 40 -10.35 -5.20 11.64
N ASP A 41 -9.52 -5.91 12.41
CA ASP A 41 -8.16 -6.22 12.04
C ASP A 41 -7.82 -7.69 12.32
N ARG A 42 -7.14 -8.31 11.36
CA ARG A 42 -6.69 -9.71 11.48
C ARG A 42 -5.55 -9.88 12.49
N GLU A 43 -4.78 -8.83 12.72
CA GLU A 43 -3.66 -8.82 13.66
C GLU A 43 -4.16 -8.71 15.10
N GLN A 44 -3.37 -9.20 16.06
CA GLN A 44 -3.68 -9.11 17.49
C GLN A 44 -3.79 -7.67 18.00
N HIS A 45 -3.09 -6.73 17.35
CA HIS A 45 -3.12 -5.32 17.71
C HIS A 45 -3.33 -4.46 16.46
N ALA A 46 -4.23 -3.48 16.58
CA ALA A 46 -4.47 -2.46 15.57
C ALA A 46 -3.31 -1.49 15.42
N GLY A 47 -3.28 -0.75 14.31
CA GLY A 47 -2.27 0.26 14.00
C GLY A 47 -1.51 -0.01 12.70
N GLY A 48 -1.72 -1.17 12.07
CA GLY A 48 -1.07 -1.58 10.83
C GLY A 48 0.46 -1.61 10.92
N ILE A 49 1.12 -1.38 9.78
CA ILE A 49 2.59 -1.39 9.62
C ILE A 49 3.34 -0.39 10.52
N PRO A 50 2.86 0.85 10.79
CA PRO A 50 3.59 1.80 11.63
C PRO A 50 4.02 1.23 13.00
N ARG A 51 3.28 0.27 13.56
CA ARG A 51 3.67 -0.44 14.80
C ARG A 51 5.06 -1.05 14.76
N HIS A 52 5.52 -1.46 13.58
CA HIS A 52 6.79 -2.17 13.39
C HIS A 52 7.92 -1.21 13.00
N CYS A 53 7.61 0.05 12.69
CA CYS A 53 8.58 1.01 12.17
C CYS A 53 9.16 1.89 13.30
N HIS A 54 10.18 1.39 14.02
CA HIS A 54 10.86 2.12 15.10
C HIS A 54 11.83 3.20 14.59
N HIS A 55 11.34 4.07 13.71
CA HIS A 55 12.03 5.27 13.25
C HIS A 55 11.05 6.44 13.15
N THR A 56 11.57 7.66 13.10
CA THR A 56 10.77 8.88 12.92
C THR A 56 10.35 9.08 11.46
N GLY A 57 9.49 10.06 11.21
CA GLY A 57 9.02 10.43 9.87
C GLY A 57 7.54 10.20 9.62
N PHE A 58 6.79 9.84 10.67
CA PHE A 58 5.33 9.71 10.69
C PHE A 58 4.69 10.98 11.25
N GLY A 59 3.44 11.25 10.89
CA GLY A 59 2.61 12.34 11.42
C GLY A 59 2.83 13.71 10.77
N LEU A 60 3.79 13.85 9.84
CA LEU A 60 4.20 15.16 9.34
C LEU A 60 3.13 15.81 8.45
N ARG A 61 2.46 15.02 7.60
CA ARG A 61 1.50 15.57 6.62
C ARG A 61 0.08 15.66 7.15
N ASP A 62 -0.30 14.76 8.04
CA ASP A 62 -1.66 14.63 8.54
C ASP A 62 -1.86 15.29 9.91
N LEU A 63 -0.90 15.13 10.81
CA LEU A 63 -0.95 15.65 12.19
C LEU A 63 -0.07 16.88 12.40
N ARG A 64 0.76 17.24 11.41
CA ARG A 64 1.78 18.31 11.49
C ARG A 64 2.74 18.12 12.68
N ARG A 65 2.97 16.87 13.08
CA ARG A 65 3.81 16.50 14.22
C ARG A 65 4.71 15.33 13.85
N LEU A 66 6.01 15.45 14.11
CA LEU A 66 6.94 14.35 13.90
C LEU A 66 6.78 13.30 14.99
N MET A 67 6.55 12.05 14.58
CA MET A 67 6.33 10.92 15.48
C MET A 67 7.14 9.70 15.03
N THR A 68 7.34 8.76 15.95
CA THR A 68 7.74 7.39 15.60
C THR A 68 6.54 6.63 15.02
N GLY A 69 6.79 5.53 14.31
CA GLY A 69 5.72 4.65 13.82
C GLY A 69 4.78 4.14 14.94
N PRO A 70 5.31 3.58 16.05
CA PRO A 70 4.49 3.12 17.16
C PRO A 70 3.66 4.22 17.84
N ASP A 71 4.23 5.42 18.05
CA ASP A 71 3.47 6.55 18.60
C ASP A 71 2.33 6.98 17.66
N TYR A 72 2.62 6.98 16.35
CA TYR A 72 1.64 7.31 15.32
C TYR A 72 0.48 6.31 15.27
N ALA A 73 0.78 5.00 15.38
CA ALA A 73 -0.24 3.96 15.50
C ALA A 73 -1.12 4.17 16.74
N ARG A 74 -0.50 4.35 17.91
CA ARG A 74 -1.22 4.62 19.18
C ARG A 74 -2.12 5.85 19.09
N HIS A 75 -1.65 6.91 18.44
CA HIS A 75 -2.45 8.12 18.24
C HIS A 75 -3.75 7.85 17.48
N HIS A 76 -3.68 7.17 16.33
CA HIS A 76 -4.86 6.89 15.50
C HIS A 76 -5.82 5.89 16.17
N ILE A 77 -5.29 4.90 16.89
CA ILE A 77 -6.11 3.96 17.69
C ILE A 77 -6.89 4.74 18.76
N ALA A 78 -6.19 5.56 19.55
CA ALA A 78 -6.82 6.34 20.60
C ALA A 78 -7.84 7.35 20.04
N ALA A 79 -7.56 7.95 18.88
CA ALA A 79 -8.49 8.86 18.22
C ALA A 79 -9.78 8.16 17.77
N ALA A 80 -9.68 6.96 17.17
CA ALA A 80 -10.85 6.18 16.75
C ALA A 80 -11.71 5.74 17.93
N ILE A 81 -11.09 5.19 18.98
CA ILE A 81 -11.81 4.75 20.18
C ILE A 81 -12.47 5.94 20.89
N ARG A 82 -11.75 7.05 21.10
CA ARG A 82 -12.34 8.25 21.72
C ARG A 82 -13.50 8.85 20.93
N ALA A 83 -13.51 8.67 19.61
CA ALA A 83 -14.60 9.13 18.76
C ALA A 83 -15.83 8.21 18.81
N GLY A 84 -15.73 7.01 19.40
CA GLY A 84 -16.83 6.04 19.52
C GLY A 84 -16.76 4.85 18.56
N ALA A 85 -15.69 4.70 17.77
CA ALA A 85 -15.56 3.53 16.90
C ALA A 85 -15.21 2.26 17.72
N VAL A 86 -15.86 1.15 17.38
CA VAL A 86 -15.58 -0.17 17.98
C VAL A 86 -14.45 -0.83 17.21
N LEU A 87 -13.37 -1.18 17.89
CA LEU A 87 -12.21 -1.85 17.30
C LEU A 87 -12.17 -3.32 17.74
N ARG A 88 -12.10 -4.23 16.76
CA ARG A 88 -11.97 -5.68 16.99
C ARG A 88 -10.74 -6.23 16.28
N THR A 89 -9.78 -6.68 17.07
CA THR A 89 -8.54 -7.29 16.60
C THR A 89 -8.63 -8.82 16.65
N SER A 90 -7.68 -9.51 16.02
CA SER A 90 -7.72 -10.96 15.80
C SER A 90 -8.98 -11.43 15.05
N VAL A 91 -9.58 -10.54 14.24
CA VAL A 91 -10.76 -10.83 13.43
C VAL A 91 -10.39 -10.76 11.96
N THR A 92 -10.51 -11.89 11.27
CA THR A 92 -10.24 -11.98 9.83
C THR A 92 -11.54 -11.99 9.05
N ALA A 93 -11.69 -11.07 8.09
CA ALA A 93 -12.71 -11.18 7.06
C ALA A 93 -12.33 -12.30 6.09
N THR A 94 -13.17 -13.33 6.02
CA THR A 94 -12.88 -14.58 5.28
C THR A 94 -13.60 -14.66 3.94
N GLY A 95 -14.63 -13.83 3.72
CA GLY A 95 -15.34 -13.79 2.45
C GLY A 95 -16.60 -12.95 2.50
N TRP A 96 -17.42 -13.08 1.45
CA TRP A 96 -18.68 -12.35 1.30
C TRP A 96 -19.82 -13.36 1.22
N ALA A 97 -20.86 -13.14 2.01
CA ALA A 97 -22.09 -13.92 1.92
C ALA A 97 -23.11 -13.29 0.96
N ALA A 98 -23.04 -11.97 0.80
CA ALA A 98 -23.87 -11.16 -0.09
C ALA A 98 -23.22 -9.77 -0.24
N PRO A 99 -23.71 -8.91 -1.16
CA PRO A 99 -23.34 -7.50 -1.19
C PRO A 99 -23.37 -6.87 0.20
N ARG A 100 -22.26 -6.21 0.59
CA ARG A 100 -22.07 -5.56 1.90
C ARG A 100 -22.25 -6.47 3.12
N THR A 101 -22.22 -7.80 2.92
CA THR A 101 -22.34 -8.78 3.98
C THR A 101 -21.11 -9.67 4.01
N VAL A 102 -20.33 -9.54 5.08
CA VAL A 102 -18.98 -10.13 5.20
C VAL A 102 -19.01 -11.24 6.23
N ASP A 103 -18.49 -12.41 5.85
CA ASP A 103 -18.21 -13.50 6.78
C ASP A 103 -16.86 -13.25 7.44
N ILE A 104 -16.82 -13.37 8.76
CA ILE A 104 -15.62 -13.17 9.58
C ILE A 104 -15.36 -14.38 10.46
N THR A 105 -14.09 -14.57 10.82
CA THR A 105 -13.66 -15.49 11.88
C THR A 105 -12.90 -14.69 12.93
N GLY A 106 -13.33 -14.79 14.18
CA GLY A 106 -12.70 -14.12 15.31
C GLY A 106 -12.60 -15.03 16.54
N PRO A 107 -12.12 -14.49 17.69
CA PRO A 107 -12.00 -15.25 18.93
C PRO A 107 -13.34 -15.79 19.46
N THR A 108 -14.44 -15.15 19.08
CA THR A 108 -15.83 -15.50 19.41
C THR A 108 -16.45 -16.52 18.45
N GLY A 109 -15.69 -17.00 17.45
CA GLY A 109 -16.16 -17.95 16.44
C GLY A 109 -16.46 -17.31 15.10
N LEU A 110 -17.43 -17.90 14.38
CA LEU A 110 -17.84 -17.45 13.05
C LEU A 110 -18.98 -16.43 13.17
N GLU A 111 -18.84 -15.29 12.51
CA GLU A 111 -19.89 -14.27 12.45
C GLU A 111 -20.13 -13.80 11.03
N ARG A 112 -21.31 -13.25 10.81
CA ARG A 112 -21.72 -12.58 9.58
C ARG A 112 -22.15 -11.17 9.91
N ILE A 113 -21.49 -10.19 9.29
CA ILE A 113 -21.77 -8.77 9.50
C ILE A 113 -22.34 -8.19 8.20
N THR A 114 -23.58 -7.70 8.27
CA THR A 114 -24.17 -6.88 7.21
C THR A 114 -23.97 -5.41 7.54
N ALA A 115 -23.50 -4.62 6.57
CA ALA A 115 -23.28 -3.19 6.75
C ALA A 115 -23.99 -2.34 5.70
N THR A 116 -24.35 -1.11 6.06
CA THR A 116 -24.82 -0.12 5.08
C THR A 116 -23.67 0.35 4.19
N ALA A 117 -22.47 0.51 4.77
CA ALA A 117 -21.22 0.77 4.06
C ALA A 117 -20.12 -0.20 4.49
N VAL A 118 -19.39 -0.78 3.53
CA VAL A 118 -18.16 -1.54 3.78
C VAL A 118 -16.97 -0.78 3.20
N VAL A 119 -15.93 -0.56 4.00
CA VAL A 119 -14.70 0.12 3.58
C VAL A 119 -13.53 -0.83 3.65
N LEU A 120 -12.93 -1.12 2.50
CA LEU A 120 -11.72 -1.92 2.38
C LEU A 120 -10.48 -1.05 2.63
N ALA A 121 -9.83 -1.26 3.76
CA ALA A 121 -8.63 -0.54 4.21
C ALA A 121 -7.46 -1.53 4.48
N THR A 122 -7.42 -2.63 3.75
CA THR A 122 -6.51 -3.78 3.95
C THR A 122 -5.05 -3.50 3.59
N GLY A 123 -4.77 -2.37 2.93
CA GLY A 123 -3.41 -1.93 2.63
C GLY A 123 -2.73 -2.73 1.52
N ALA A 124 -1.42 -2.94 1.67
CA ALA A 124 -0.58 -3.63 0.68
C ALA A 124 0.54 -4.41 1.38
N ARG A 125 1.05 -5.44 0.70
CA ARG A 125 2.10 -6.34 1.18
C ARG A 125 3.29 -6.36 0.22
N GLU A 126 4.50 -6.53 0.76
CA GLU A 126 5.69 -6.83 -0.04
C GLU A 126 5.53 -8.20 -0.69
N ARG A 127 5.85 -8.30 -1.98
CA ARG A 127 5.89 -9.62 -2.63
C ARG A 127 7.10 -10.40 -2.12
N PRO A 128 6.90 -11.60 -1.54
CA PRO A 128 7.99 -12.44 -1.07
C PRO A 128 8.74 -13.07 -2.26
N ARG A 129 9.84 -13.75 -1.96
CA ARG A 129 10.66 -14.50 -2.93
C ARG A 129 9.82 -15.33 -3.92
N SER A 130 8.86 -16.11 -3.44
CA SER A 130 8.03 -16.99 -4.27
C SER A 130 7.24 -16.22 -5.32
N ALA A 131 6.66 -15.08 -4.93
CA ALA A 131 5.92 -14.23 -5.84
C ALA A 131 6.84 -13.53 -6.86
N ARG A 132 8.14 -13.39 -6.58
CA ARG A 132 9.16 -12.83 -7.48
C ARG A 132 9.84 -13.87 -8.37
N LEU A 133 9.47 -15.15 -8.24
CA LEU A 133 10.02 -16.27 -9.01
C LEU A 133 11.55 -16.41 -8.90
N VAL A 134 12.12 -16.05 -7.74
CA VAL A 134 13.57 -16.20 -7.50
C VAL A 134 13.89 -17.66 -7.16
N PRO A 135 14.66 -18.39 -8.00
CA PRO A 135 14.92 -19.82 -7.84
C PRO A 135 16.00 -20.13 -6.78
N GLY A 136 16.33 -21.41 -6.63
CA GLY A 136 17.33 -21.93 -5.68
C GLY A 136 16.73 -22.78 -4.54
N THR A 137 17.57 -23.14 -3.57
CA THR A 137 17.22 -23.89 -2.35
C THR A 137 16.17 -23.18 -1.48
N ARG A 138 15.60 -23.81 -0.44
CA ARG A 138 14.59 -23.21 0.47
C ARG A 138 15.09 -23.04 1.92
N PRO A 139 16.15 -22.26 2.16
CA PRO A 139 16.71 -22.11 3.49
C PRO A 139 15.91 -21.12 4.36
N ALA A 140 16.15 -21.16 5.67
CA ALA A 140 15.83 -20.07 6.57
C ALA A 140 16.66 -18.80 6.25
N GLY A 141 16.21 -17.64 6.75
CA GLY A 141 16.87 -16.35 6.49
C GLY A 141 16.34 -15.59 5.28
N VAL A 142 15.28 -16.06 4.62
CA VAL A 142 14.62 -15.34 3.52
C VAL A 142 13.41 -14.57 4.05
N LEU A 143 13.48 -13.24 4.08
CA LEU A 143 12.49 -12.36 4.69
C LEU A 143 12.01 -11.27 3.73
N THR A 144 10.83 -10.69 3.98
CA THR A 144 10.48 -9.33 3.51
C THR A 144 10.84 -8.28 4.57
N THR A 145 10.80 -6.99 4.22
CA THR A 145 11.08 -5.93 5.22
C THR A 145 10.07 -5.93 6.35
N GLY A 146 8.77 -6.08 6.05
CA GLY A 146 7.74 -6.22 7.07
C GLY A 146 8.01 -7.39 8.03
N GLN A 147 8.39 -8.56 7.50
CA GLN A 147 8.74 -9.73 8.33
C GLN A 147 9.98 -9.48 9.19
N LEU A 148 11.03 -8.89 8.62
CA LEU A 148 12.24 -8.48 9.34
C LEU A 148 11.89 -7.54 10.51
N GLN A 149 11.10 -6.50 10.25
CA GLN A 149 10.74 -5.51 11.26
C GLN A 149 9.89 -6.10 12.38
N GLN A 150 8.93 -6.97 12.04
CA GLN A 150 8.14 -7.69 13.04
C GLN A 150 9.01 -8.62 13.89
N ALA A 151 9.90 -9.40 13.27
CA ALA A 151 10.82 -10.30 13.96
C ALA A 151 11.71 -9.54 14.96
N VAL A 152 12.33 -8.43 14.54
CA VAL A 152 13.27 -7.66 15.37
C VAL A 152 12.56 -6.82 16.43
N HIS A 153 11.52 -6.08 16.05
CA HIS A 153 10.93 -5.06 16.92
C HIS A 153 9.81 -5.56 17.80
N LEU A 154 9.01 -6.53 17.34
CA LEU A 154 7.91 -7.08 18.15
C LEU A 154 8.31 -8.36 18.88
N HIS A 155 9.08 -9.23 18.23
CA HIS A 155 9.38 -10.56 18.75
C HIS A 155 10.82 -10.72 19.25
N HIS A 156 11.66 -9.70 19.09
CA HIS A 156 13.06 -9.69 19.52
C HIS A 156 13.86 -10.91 19.03
N GLN A 157 13.56 -11.38 17.83
CA GLN A 157 14.16 -12.56 17.23
C GLN A 157 15.50 -12.25 16.56
N HIS A 158 16.42 -13.22 16.62
CA HIS A 158 17.67 -13.17 15.87
C HIS A 158 17.43 -13.46 14.39
N VAL A 159 17.81 -12.52 13.52
CA VAL A 159 17.52 -12.59 12.07
C VAL A 159 18.68 -13.10 11.22
N GLY A 160 19.89 -13.23 11.80
CA GLY A 160 21.12 -13.60 11.11
C GLY A 160 22.23 -12.59 11.41
N ARG A 161 23.42 -12.82 10.85
CA ARG A 161 24.61 -11.99 11.06
C ARG A 161 24.99 -11.15 9.84
N ARG A 162 24.68 -11.63 8.64
CA ARG A 162 25.12 -10.99 7.39
C ARG A 162 24.03 -11.05 6.33
N ALA A 163 23.51 -9.89 5.96
CA ALA A 163 22.30 -9.77 5.16
C ALA A 163 22.52 -9.09 3.80
N VAL A 164 21.84 -9.60 2.77
CA VAL A 164 21.66 -8.89 1.49
C VAL A 164 20.27 -8.30 1.42
N ILE A 165 20.15 -7.03 1.02
CA ILE A 165 18.85 -6.36 0.83
C ILE A 165 18.58 -6.24 -0.68
N VAL A 166 17.42 -6.72 -1.12
CA VAL A 166 16.98 -6.67 -2.52
C VAL A 166 15.96 -5.56 -2.70
N GLY A 167 16.45 -4.42 -3.16
CA GLY A 167 15.74 -3.18 -3.49
C GLY A 167 16.43 -1.96 -2.85
N ALA A 168 16.34 -0.81 -3.52
CA ALA A 168 17.05 0.42 -3.12
C ALA A 168 16.15 1.63 -2.82
N GLU A 169 14.85 1.39 -2.62
CA GLU A 169 13.86 2.40 -2.33
C GLU A 169 13.79 2.73 -0.84
N ARG A 170 12.95 3.70 -0.46
CA ARG A 170 12.85 4.24 0.91
C ARG A 170 12.73 3.15 1.99
N VAL A 171 12.02 2.06 1.70
CA VAL A 171 11.78 0.95 2.64
C VAL A 171 13.05 0.11 2.85
N GLY A 172 13.85 -0.13 1.81
CA GLY A 172 15.16 -0.78 1.94
C GLY A 172 16.10 -0.07 2.91
N TYR A 173 16.09 1.26 2.98
CA TYR A 173 16.87 2.00 4.00
C TYR A 173 16.33 1.82 5.43
N SER A 174 15.04 1.51 5.57
CA SER A 174 14.48 1.11 6.87
C SER A 174 14.92 -0.30 7.25
N ALA A 175 15.02 -1.21 6.27
CA ALA A 175 15.59 -2.55 6.47
C ALA A 175 17.06 -2.48 6.92
N VAL A 176 17.90 -1.61 6.33
CA VAL A 176 19.28 -1.37 6.79
C VAL A 176 19.30 -1.01 8.28
N ALA A 177 18.52 0.00 8.70
CA ALA A 177 18.48 0.43 10.09
C ALA A 177 17.99 -0.68 11.04
N THR A 178 17.05 -1.52 10.57
CA THR A 178 16.51 -2.65 11.34
C THR A 178 17.55 -3.74 11.53
N LEU A 179 18.28 -4.11 10.47
CA LEU A 179 19.37 -5.10 10.51
C LEU A 179 20.50 -4.66 11.45
N HIS A 180 20.94 -3.41 11.34
CA HIS A 180 21.96 -2.87 12.26
C HIS A 180 21.49 -2.88 13.72
N ARG A 181 20.22 -2.55 13.99
CA ARG A 181 19.67 -2.65 15.35
C ARG A 181 19.66 -4.10 15.86
N ALA A 182 19.48 -5.07 14.97
CA ALA A 182 19.55 -6.49 15.28
C ALA A 182 20.98 -7.04 15.35
N GLY A 183 22.01 -6.20 15.14
CA GLY A 183 23.42 -6.61 15.14
C GLY A 183 23.89 -7.31 13.86
N ALA A 184 23.11 -7.25 12.78
CA ALA A 184 23.47 -7.84 11.49
C ALA A 184 24.18 -6.84 10.56
N GLU A 185 25.25 -7.29 9.90
CA GLU A 185 25.95 -6.56 8.83
C GLU A 185 25.12 -6.57 7.54
N VAL A 186 25.06 -5.43 6.85
CA VAL A 186 24.51 -5.37 5.49
C VAL A 186 25.63 -5.61 4.47
N ALA A 187 25.72 -6.84 3.98
CA ALA A 187 26.70 -7.26 2.98
C ALA A 187 26.59 -6.48 1.67
N ALA A 188 25.37 -6.26 1.21
CA ALA A 188 25.06 -5.48 0.02
C ALA A 188 23.59 -5.07 -0.01
N MET A 189 23.34 -3.92 -0.61
CA MET A 189 22.02 -3.51 -1.09
C MET A 189 22.03 -3.63 -2.62
N VAL A 190 21.03 -4.28 -3.19
CA VAL A 190 20.99 -4.63 -4.62
C VAL A 190 19.76 -4.01 -5.25
N THR A 191 19.89 -3.42 -6.43
CA THR A 191 18.74 -2.94 -7.22
C THR A 191 18.94 -3.17 -8.71
N ASP A 192 17.85 -3.48 -9.39
CA ASP A 192 17.73 -3.59 -10.85
C ASP A 192 17.83 -2.23 -11.58
N GLN A 193 17.74 -1.13 -10.82
CA GLN A 193 17.81 0.23 -11.32
C GLN A 193 19.25 0.74 -11.40
N PRO A 194 19.53 1.77 -12.22
CA PRO A 194 20.87 2.34 -12.35
C PRO A 194 21.35 3.12 -11.12
N ARG A 195 20.46 3.39 -10.15
CA ARG A 195 20.77 4.08 -8.89
C ARG A 195 19.65 3.90 -7.86
N HIS A 196 19.92 4.27 -6.61
CA HIS A 196 18.92 4.26 -5.54
C HIS A 196 17.74 5.19 -5.82
N GLN A 197 16.56 4.84 -5.30
CA GLN A 197 15.31 5.59 -5.50
C GLN A 197 14.99 6.55 -4.33
N THR A 198 15.83 6.59 -3.29
CA THR A 198 15.67 7.48 -2.12
C THR A 198 16.23 8.89 -2.35
N HIS A 199 16.01 9.81 -1.40
CA HIS A 199 16.61 11.15 -1.43
C HIS A 199 18.15 11.08 -1.25
N PRO A 200 18.97 11.82 -2.02
CA PRO A 200 20.43 11.73 -1.96
C PRO A 200 21.00 11.90 -0.55
N ALA A 201 20.52 12.90 0.21
CA ALA A 201 20.96 13.11 1.59
C ALA A 201 20.65 11.91 2.51
N ARG A 202 19.52 11.22 2.29
CA ARG A 202 19.18 10.01 3.05
C ARG A 202 20.08 8.85 2.65
N HIS A 203 20.36 8.67 1.36
CA HIS A 203 21.30 7.65 0.90
C HIS A 203 22.68 7.86 1.52
N LEU A 204 23.26 9.05 1.34
CA LEU A 204 24.59 9.39 1.83
C LEU A 204 24.68 9.26 3.35
N GLY A 205 23.72 9.83 4.09
CA GLY A 205 23.71 9.73 5.55
C GLY A 205 23.57 8.30 6.06
N THR A 206 22.75 7.47 5.42
CA THR A 206 22.61 6.05 5.82
C THR A 206 23.87 5.26 5.47
N ARG A 207 24.47 5.50 4.30
CA ARG A 207 25.70 4.84 3.86
C ARG A 207 26.91 5.22 4.73
N LEU A 208 27.07 6.48 5.08
CA LEU A 208 28.12 6.94 5.99
C LEU A 208 27.97 6.37 7.41
N ARG A 209 26.73 6.24 7.89
CA ARG A 209 26.45 5.73 9.23
C ARG A 209 26.64 4.22 9.36
N TYR A 210 26.30 3.46 8.32
CA TYR A 210 26.15 2.01 8.41
C TYR A 210 27.09 1.21 7.49
N GLY A 211 27.71 1.84 6.49
CA GLY A 211 28.77 1.24 5.69
C GLY A 211 28.36 0.01 4.88
N PHE A 212 27.55 0.20 3.82
CA PHE A 212 27.15 -0.89 2.92
C PHE A 212 27.41 -0.55 1.44
N PRO A 213 27.76 -1.54 0.60
CA PRO A 213 27.85 -1.35 -0.85
C PRO A 213 26.45 -1.36 -1.48
N LEU A 214 26.27 -0.54 -2.52
CA LEU A 214 25.08 -0.54 -3.37
C LEU A 214 25.45 -1.11 -4.74
N VAL A 215 24.89 -2.26 -5.08
CA VAL A 215 25.02 -2.92 -6.37
C VAL A 215 23.82 -2.53 -7.24
N THR A 216 24.07 -1.76 -8.30
CA THR A 216 23.05 -1.30 -9.24
C THR A 216 23.00 -2.20 -10.48
N ASP A 217 21.94 -2.05 -11.28
CA ASP A 217 21.71 -2.82 -12.51
C ASP A 217 21.88 -4.33 -12.32
N ALA A 218 21.47 -4.85 -11.16
CA ALA A 218 21.61 -6.24 -10.78
C ALA A 218 20.32 -6.80 -10.17
N THR A 219 20.09 -8.09 -10.41
CA THR A 219 18.94 -8.85 -9.89
C THR A 219 19.42 -10.09 -9.15
N VAL A 220 18.61 -10.63 -8.25
CA VAL A 220 18.89 -11.93 -7.64
C VAL A 220 18.53 -13.03 -8.63
N ALA A 221 19.52 -13.85 -8.98
CA ALA A 221 19.37 -14.98 -9.88
C ALA A 221 19.08 -16.27 -9.13
N GLU A 222 19.64 -16.49 -7.94
CA GLU A 222 19.51 -17.75 -7.20
C GLU A 222 19.82 -17.56 -5.70
N LEU A 223 19.18 -18.36 -4.84
CA LEU A 223 19.48 -18.45 -3.42
C LEU A 223 19.98 -19.86 -3.05
N THR A 224 21.12 -19.94 -2.37
CA THR A 224 21.76 -21.22 -2.00
C THR A 224 21.99 -21.30 -0.50
N GLY A 225 21.67 -22.45 0.09
CA GLY A 225 22.01 -22.80 1.46
C GLY A 225 21.30 -24.06 1.96
N GLN A 226 21.90 -24.74 2.93
CA GLN A 226 21.34 -25.92 3.59
C GLN A 226 20.87 -25.57 5.01
N GLY A 227 19.55 -25.62 5.23
CA GLY A 227 18.94 -25.21 6.50
C GLY A 227 18.86 -23.68 6.69
N ARG A 228 19.96 -22.96 6.48
CA ARG A 228 20.04 -21.48 6.46
C ARG A 228 20.70 -21.01 5.17
N LEU A 229 20.42 -19.77 4.77
CA LEU A 229 21.02 -19.16 3.58
C LEU A 229 22.53 -19.13 3.76
N GLU A 230 23.25 -19.35 2.66
CA GLU A 230 24.72 -19.29 2.62
C GLU A 230 25.18 -18.27 1.58
N SER A 231 24.46 -18.15 0.46
CA SER A 231 24.78 -17.18 -0.57
C SER A 231 23.58 -16.74 -1.40
N VAL A 232 23.71 -15.53 -1.96
CA VAL A 232 22.80 -14.94 -2.94
C VAL A 232 23.60 -14.74 -4.23
N ARG A 233 23.15 -15.37 -5.32
CA ARG A 233 23.70 -15.14 -6.66
C ARG A 233 23.07 -13.92 -7.27
N LEU A 234 23.89 -12.95 -7.64
CA LEU A 234 23.48 -11.76 -8.40
C LEU A 234 23.74 -11.97 -9.88
N ARG A 235 22.86 -11.42 -10.73
CA ARG A 235 23.03 -11.29 -12.17
C ARG A 235 22.94 -9.83 -12.56
N HIS A 236 24.02 -9.30 -13.11
CA HIS A 236 24.13 -7.95 -13.65
C HIS A 236 23.46 -7.86 -15.03
N ARG A 237 23.10 -6.64 -15.44
CA ARG A 237 22.49 -6.39 -16.76
C ARG A 237 23.37 -6.82 -17.93
N ASP A 238 24.68 -6.77 -17.77
CA ASP A 238 25.68 -7.21 -18.76
C ASP A 238 25.86 -8.75 -18.80
N GLY A 239 25.10 -9.50 -18.00
CA GLY A 239 25.13 -10.96 -17.94
C GLY A 239 26.15 -11.53 -16.94
N ARG A 240 27.04 -10.70 -16.37
CA ARG A 240 27.96 -11.17 -15.33
C ARG A 240 27.20 -11.64 -14.09
N THR A 241 27.73 -12.65 -13.43
CA THR A 241 27.20 -13.16 -12.17
C THR A 241 28.22 -13.03 -11.05
N ALA A 242 27.73 -12.86 -9.82
CA ALA A 242 28.55 -12.78 -8.63
C ALA A 242 27.80 -13.38 -7.43
N ASP A 243 28.47 -14.23 -6.67
CA ASP A 243 27.91 -14.81 -5.45
C ASP A 243 28.28 -13.95 -4.24
N VAL A 244 27.28 -13.60 -3.42
CA VAL A 244 27.46 -12.84 -2.18
C VAL A 244 27.13 -13.73 -1.00
N ALA A 245 28.15 -14.10 -0.22
CA ALA A 245 27.98 -14.92 0.98
C ALA A 245 27.12 -14.18 2.02
N CYS A 246 26.01 -14.76 2.46
CA CYS A 246 25.14 -14.15 3.46
C CYS A 246 24.20 -15.20 4.06
N ASP A 247 23.77 -14.95 5.30
CA ASP A 247 22.89 -15.86 6.03
C ASP A 247 21.44 -15.37 6.11
N THR A 248 21.20 -14.20 5.51
CA THR A 248 19.91 -13.51 5.45
C THR A 248 19.75 -12.78 4.12
N VAL A 249 18.56 -12.82 3.53
CA VAL A 249 18.17 -11.97 2.41
C VAL A 249 16.83 -11.31 2.70
N VAL A 250 16.74 -10.01 2.47
CA VAL A 250 15.55 -9.19 2.72
C VAL A 250 15.04 -8.62 1.41
N PHE A 251 13.88 -9.10 0.95
CA PHE A 251 13.19 -8.58 -0.21
C PHE A 251 12.37 -7.36 0.16
N THR A 252 12.69 -6.21 -0.42
CA THR A 252 11.94 -4.96 -0.26
C THR A 252 11.32 -4.53 -1.60
N GLY A 253 10.34 -3.62 -1.58
CA GLY A 253 9.69 -3.14 -2.80
C GLY A 253 8.69 -4.14 -3.40
N ASP A 254 8.38 -3.97 -4.69
CA ASP A 254 7.41 -4.78 -5.46
C ASP A 254 6.12 -5.09 -4.68
N TRP A 255 5.42 -4.02 -4.29
CA TRP A 255 4.22 -4.09 -3.46
C TRP A 255 3.02 -4.57 -4.27
N ILE A 256 2.19 -5.39 -3.63
CA ILE A 256 0.89 -5.80 -4.14
C ILE A 256 -0.19 -5.36 -3.12
N PRO A 257 -1.29 -4.72 -3.56
CA PRO A 257 -2.41 -4.46 -2.67
C PRO A 257 -2.94 -5.75 -2.04
N ASP A 258 -3.44 -5.67 -0.80
CA ASP A 258 -4.11 -6.80 -0.17
C ASP A 258 -5.56 -6.91 -0.65
N HIS A 259 -5.69 -7.26 -1.94
CA HIS A 259 -6.93 -7.18 -2.71
C HIS A 259 -7.77 -8.46 -2.71
N GLU A 260 -7.37 -9.50 -1.98
CA GLU A 260 -8.04 -10.81 -2.08
C GLU A 260 -9.51 -10.74 -1.69
N LEU A 261 -9.84 -9.96 -0.67
CA LEU A 261 -11.23 -9.77 -0.26
C LEU A 261 -12.05 -9.07 -1.36
N ALA A 262 -11.50 -8.03 -2.00
CA ALA A 262 -12.16 -7.37 -3.13
C ALA A 262 -12.35 -8.32 -4.33
N ARG A 263 -11.30 -9.09 -4.65
CA ARG A 263 -11.32 -10.09 -5.72
C ARG A 263 -12.40 -11.15 -5.47
N SER A 264 -12.52 -11.64 -4.24
CA SER A 264 -13.54 -12.64 -3.87
C SER A 264 -14.97 -12.12 -3.95
N ALA A 265 -15.18 -10.80 -3.83
CA ALA A 265 -16.48 -10.15 -4.05
C ALA A 265 -16.81 -9.92 -5.55
N GLY A 266 -15.90 -10.24 -6.47
CA GLY A 266 -16.06 -9.87 -7.88
C GLY A 266 -15.93 -8.37 -8.14
N ILE A 267 -15.39 -7.59 -7.20
CA ILE A 267 -15.14 -6.17 -7.40
C ILE A 267 -14.07 -6.01 -8.48
N ALA A 268 -14.38 -5.24 -9.52
CA ALA A 268 -13.47 -4.98 -10.61
C ALA A 268 -12.14 -4.39 -10.10
N LEU A 269 -11.03 -5.05 -10.43
CA LEU A 269 -9.69 -4.57 -10.11
C LEU A 269 -9.15 -3.73 -11.28
N ASP A 270 -8.33 -2.74 -10.96
CA ASP A 270 -7.55 -2.01 -11.95
C ASP A 270 -6.26 -2.77 -12.27
N PRO A 271 -5.97 -3.05 -13.55
CA PRO A 271 -4.82 -3.87 -13.93
C PRO A 271 -3.46 -3.25 -13.56
N GLY A 272 -3.38 -1.91 -13.47
CA GLY A 272 -2.13 -1.21 -13.13
C GLY A 272 -1.81 -1.27 -11.63
N THR A 273 -2.69 -0.70 -10.80
CA THR A 273 -2.53 -0.70 -9.34
C THR A 273 -2.63 -2.11 -8.76
N ARG A 274 -3.38 -2.99 -9.45
CA ARG A 274 -3.86 -4.29 -8.98
C ARG A 274 -4.84 -4.18 -7.82
N GLY A 275 -5.24 -2.98 -7.41
CA GLY A 275 -6.24 -2.75 -6.36
C GLY A 275 -7.65 -2.70 -6.95
N PRO A 276 -8.70 -2.52 -6.11
CA PRO A 276 -10.03 -2.18 -6.59
C PRO A 276 -10.00 -0.97 -7.52
N ALA A 277 -10.70 -1.05 -8.63
CA ALA A 277 -10.93 0.12 -9.47
C ALA A 277 -11.84 1.08 -8.71
N ALA A 278 -11.37 2.30 -8.48
CA ALA A 278 -12.01 3.26 -7.60
C ALA A 278 -11.98 4.66 -8.20
N ASP A 279 -13.05 5.40 -7.93
CA ASP A 279 -13.20 6.77 -8.38
C ASP A 279 -12.60 7.79 -7.39
N ALA A 280 -12.75 9.08 -7.72
CA ALA A 280 -12.27 10.20 -6.91
C ALA A 280 -12.90 10.28 -5.50
N GLU A 281 -14.00 9.57 -5.25
CA GLU A 281 -14.68 9.47 -3.96
C GLU A 281 -14.46 8.13 -3.27
N PHE A 282 -13.47 7.36 -3.70
CA PHE A 282 -13.10 6.06 -3.13
C PHE A 282 -14.16 4.98 -3.33
N ARG A 283 -15.14 5.21 -4.20
CA ARG A 283 -16.22 4.27 -4.50
C ARG A 283 -15.73 3.20 -5.45
N THR A 284 -16.05 1.94 -5.17
CA THR A 284 -15.85 0.84 -6.11
C THR A 284 -17.05 0.72 -7.07
N GLY A 285 -17.02 -0.27 -7.96
CA GLY A 285 -18.19 -0.60 -8.77
C GLY A 285 -19.37 -1.17 -7.97
N GLU A 286 -19.12 -1.71 -6.77
CA GLU A 286 -20.14 -2.32 -5.91
C GLU A 286 -20.78 -1.26 -4.99
N PRO A 287 -22.10 -1.02 -5.06
CA PRO A 287 -22.77 0.00 -4.26
C PRO A 287 -22.59 -0.16 -2.75
N GLY A 288 -22.08 0.89 -2.11
CA GLY A 288 -21.79 0.91 -0.68
C GLY A 288 -20.51 0.18 -0.29
N VAL A 289 -19.68 -0.24 -1.25
CA VAL A 289 -18.32 -0.72 -0.99
C VAL A 289 -17.30 0.31 -1.46
N PHE A 290 -16.45 0.75 -0.53
CA PHE A 290 -15.38 1.71 -0.73
C PHE A 290 -14.01 1.05 -0.55
N ALA A 291 -12.96 1.64 -1.09
CA ALA A 291 -11.59 1.19 -0.90
C ALA A 291 -10.66 2.38 -0.65
N VAL A 292 -9.72 2.27 0.30
CA VAL A 292 -8.90 3.42 0.75
C VAL A 292 -7.44 3.08 1.00
N GLY A 293 -6.59 4.12 0.98
CA GLY A 293 -5.18 4.05 1.34
C GLY A 293 -4.35 3.16 0.42
N ASN A 294 -3.40 2.43 0.99
CA ASN A 294 -2.45 1.62 0.22
C ASN A 294 -3.09 0.45 -0.56
N LEU A 295 -4.37 0.15 -0.34
CA LEU A 295 -5.12 -0.77 -1.19
C LEU A 295 -5.35 -0.20 -2.61
N LEU A 296 -5.50 1.12 -2.75
CA LEU A 296 -5.72 1.78 -4.04
C LEU A 296 -4.42 2.20 -4.73
N HIS A 297 -3.45 2.68 -3.95
CA HIS A 297 -2.18 3.17 -4.48
C HIS A 297 -1.03 2.64 -3.60
N PRO A 298 -0.54 1.42 -3.89
CA PRO A 298 0.38 0.73 -3.00
C PRO A 298 1.69 1.52 -2.78
N VAL A 299 2.12 1.53 -1.51
CA VAL A 299 3.32 2.16 -0.92
C VAL A 299 3.35 3.69 -0.80
N GLU A 300 2.22 4.29 -0.44
CA GLU A 300 2.20 5.64 0.15
C GLU A 300 2.62 5.63 1.63
N THR A 301 3.05 6.80 2.11
CA THR A 301 3.38 6.99 3.53
C THR A 301 2.13 6.89 4.40
N ALA A 302 2.29 6.42 5.64
CA ALA A 302 1.19 6.28 6.60
C ALA A 302 0.31 7.54 6.73
N ASP A 303 0.94 8.72 6.75
CA ASP A 303 0.24 10.02 6.79
C ASP A 303 -0.71 10.23 5.60
N ILE A 304 -0.31 9.80 4.40
CA ILE A 304 -1.13 9.89 3.19
C ILE A 304 -2.29 8.92 3.29
N ALA A 305 -2.04 7.68 3.74
CA ALA A 305 -3.10 6.70 3.95
C ALA A 305 -4.14 7.21 4.98
N ALA A 306 -3.71 7.81 6.08
CA ALA A 306 -4.62 8.44 7.05
C ALA A 306 -5.39 9.62 6.46
N LEU A 307 -4.75 10.45 5.62
CA LEU A 307 -5.43 11.51 4.88
C LEU A 307 -6.51 10.96 3.94
N ASP A 308 -6.24 9.86 3.25
CA ASP A 308 -7.24 9.20 2.39
C ASP A 308 -8.44 8.72 3.20
N GLY A 309 -8.19 8.08 4.34
CA GLY A 309 -9.24 7.68 5.27
C GLY A 309 -10.12 8.84 5.72
N ARG A 310 -9.52 9.99 6.09
CA ARG A 310 -10.29 11.18 6.47
C ARG A 310 -11.10 11.77 5.31
N LEU A 311 -10.55 11.78 4.10
CA LEU A 311 -11.25 12.29 2.91
C LEU A 311 -12.41 11.37 2.49
N ALA A 312 -12.23 10.06 2.62
CA ALA A 312 -13.24 9.05 2.30
C ALA A 312 -14.44 9.06 3.26
N ALA A 313 -14.31 9.64 4.47
CA ALA A 313 -15.43 9.78 5.39
C ALA A 313 -16.61 10.58 4.79
N GLY A 314 -16.34 11.63 4.01
CA GLY A 314 -17.40 12.44 3.37
C GLY A 314 -18.29 11.64 2.41
N PRO A 315 -17.70 10.96 1.40
CA PRO A 315 -18.43 10.04 0.54
C PRO A 315 -19.19 8.93 1.28
N VAL A 316 -18.59 8.32 2.31
CA VAL A 316 -19.27 7.29 3.12
C VAL A 316 -20.48 7.89 3.84
N LEU A 317 -20.36 9.06 4.47
CA LEU A 317 -21.48 9.74 5.13
C LEU A 317 -22.62 10.07 4.17
N ARG A 318 -22.31 10.50 2.95
CA ARG A 318 -23.34 10.74 1.92
C ARG A 318 -24.08 9.46 1.54
N HIS A 319 -23.37 8.34 1.40
CA HIS A 319 -23.98 7.04 1.14
C HIS A 319 -24.88 6.59 2.28
N LEU A 320 -24.41 6.73 3.53
CA LEU A 320 -25.22 6.45 4.73
C LEU A 320 -26.48 7.32 4.81
N ALA A 321 -26.42 8.56 4.31
CA ALA A 321 -27.56 9.47 4.21
C ALA A 321 -28.46 9.20 2.98
N GLY A 322 -28.27 8.09 2.26
CA GLY A 322 -29.11 7.69 1.13
C GLY A 322 -28.87 8.48 -0.17
N ARG A 323 -27.74 9.17 -0.31
CA ARG A 323 -27.41 9.84 -1.58
C ARG A 323 -27.21 8.81 -2.70
N PRO A 324 -27.61 9.12 -3.95
CA PRO A 324 -27.43 8.20 -5.08
C PRO A 324 -26.00 7.73 -5.28
N TRP A 325 -25.85 6.45 -5.60
CA TRP A 325 -24.56 5.84 -5.92
C TRP A 325 -24.25 6.00 -7.42
N THR A 326 -23.43 6.98 -7.75
CA THR A 326 -23.04 7.26 -9.15
C THR A 326 -21.51 7.28 -9.26
N PRO A 327 -20.86 6.10 -9.34
CA PRO A 327 -19.41 6.01 -9.40
C PRO A 327 -18.89 6.56 -10.74
N GLY A 328 -17.65 7.05 -10.73
CA GLY A 328 -16.97 7.45 -11.98
C GLY A 328 -16.94 6.28 -12.98
N ALA A 329 -17.50 6.46 -14.16
CA ALA A 329 -17.57 5.41 -15.18
C ALA A 329 -16.29 5.32 -16.02
N LEU A 330 -15.64 6.46 -16.27
CA LEU A 330 -14.58 6.60 -17.27
C LEU A 330 -13.24 6.08 -16.72
N PRO A 331 -12.65 5.02 -17.33
CA PRO A 331 -11.35 4.51 -16.89
C PRO A 331 -10.22 5.48 -17.26
N VAL A 332 -9.26 5.64 -16.35
CA VAL A 332 -8.00 6.34 -16.60
C VAL A 332 -6.88 5.30 -16.57
N ARG A 333 -6.16 5.20 -17.69
CA ARG A 333 -5.08 4.22 -17.90
C ARG A 333 -3.76 4.94 -18.14
N VAL A 334 -2.68 4.21 -17.92
CA VAL A 334 -1.33 4.69 -18.20
C VAL A 334 -0.63 3.76 -19.17
N GLU A 335 0.35 4.28 -19.89
CA GLU A 335 1.19 3.49 -20.80
C GLU A 335 2.63 3.42 -20.28
N ALA A 336 3.30 2.30 -20.57
CA ALA A 336 4.70 2.10 -20.16
C ALA A 336 5.56 3.28 -20.64
N PRO A 337 6.48 3.80 -19.80
CA PRO A 337 6.97 3.24 -18.54
C PRO A 337 6.18 3.65 -17.28
N LEU A 338 5.01 4.29 -17.43
CA LEU A 338 4.11 4.47 -16.30
C LEU A 338 3.52 3.12 -15.90
N LEU A 339 3.37 2.90 -14.60
CA LEU A 339 2.93 1.63 -14.04
C LEU A 339 1.45 1.67 -13.67
N TRP A 340 1.01 2.73 -13.00
CA TRP A 340 -0.39 2.90 -12.60
C TRP A 340 -0.73 4.36 -12.27
N VAL A 341 -2.03 4.64 -12.18
CA VAL A 341 -2.63 5.90 -11.74
C VAL A 341 -3.71 5.65 -10.69
N SER A 342 -3.88 6.57 -9.75
CA SER A 342 -4.98 6.59 -8.78
C SER A 342 -5.50 8.02 -8.56
N PRO A 343 -6.82 8.24 -8.50
CA PRO A 343 -7.88 7.29 -8.85
C PRO A 343 -7.77 6.86 -10.32
N ASN A 344 -8.33 5.69 -10.63
CA ASN A 344 -8.30 5.10 -11.98
C ASN A 344 -9.68 5.12 -12.65
N ARG A 345 -10.67 5.73 -12.00
CA ARG A 345 -11.97 6.07 -12.57
C ARG A 345 -12.32 7.52 -12.29
N ILE A 346 -12.99 8.15 -13.25
CA ILE A 346 -13.47 9.53 -13.14
C ILE A 346 -14.86 9.68 -13.74
N ALA A 347 -15.49 10.80 -13.41
CA ALA A 347 -16.61 11.36 -14.17
C ALA A 347 -16.25 12.81 -14.51
N PRO A 348 -16.43 13.28 -15.76
CA PRO A 348 -16.08 14.65 -16.15
C PRO A 348 -16.73 15.74 -15.28
N ASP A 349 -18.03 15.57 -14.98
CA ASP A 349 -18.82 16.45 -14.10
C ASP A 349 -18.80 15.99 -12.64
N GLY A 350 -17.92 15.05 -12.33
CA GLY A 350 -17.82 14.40 -11.03
C GLY A 350 -16.94 15.13 -10.03
N PRO A 351 -16.81 14.52 -8.83
CA PRO A 351 -15.90 14.99 -7.80
C PRO A 351 -14.45 14.96 -8.29
N ARG A 352 -13.66 15.93 -7.82
CA ARG A 352 -12.23 15.98 -8.12
C ARG A 352 -11.46 14.98 -7.25
N PRO A 353 -10.35 14.41 -7.75
CA PRO A 353 -9.51 13.49 -7.01
C PRO A 353 -9.08 14.05 -5.64
N PRO A 354 -8.80 13.17 -4.66
CA PRO A 354 -8.27 13.56 -3.36
C PRO A 354 -7.07 14.50 -3.49
N ARG A 355 -7.14 15.67 -2.83
CA ARG A 355 -6.10 16.73 -2.89
C ARG A 355 -5.91 17.35 -4.29
N GLY A 356 -6.91 17.27 -5.15
CA GLY A 356 -6.94 17.92 -6.47
C GLY A 356 -5.94 17.36 -7.49
N ARG A 357 -5.48 16.11 -7.30
CA ARG A 357 -4.40 15.54 -8.11
C ARG A 357 -4.51 14.03 -8.26
N PHE A 358 -4.01 13.52 -9.37
CA PHE A 358 -3.75 12.09 -9.56
C PHE A 358 -2.41 11.71 -8.95
N THR A 359 -2.31 10.49 -8.46
CA THR A 359 -1.06 9.87 -8.03
C THR A 359 -0.64 8.84 -9.07
N LEU A 360 0.60 8.91 -9.51
CA LEU A 360 1.16 8.03 -10.52
C LEU A 360 2.42 7.31 -10.01
N ARG A 361 2.73 6.18 -10.65
CA ARG A 361 3.96 5.39 -10.45
C ARG A 361 4.61 5.08 -11.79
N THR A 362 5.93 4.90 -11.78
CA THR A 362 6.70 4.49 -12.95
C THR A 362 7.67 3.35 -12.59
N THR A 363 8.08 2.59 -13.60
CA THR A 363 9.03 1.47 -13.49
C THR A 363 10.49 1.88 -13.68
N ARG A 364 10.76 3.10 -14.17
CA ARG A 364 12.13 3.61 -14.39
C ARG A 364 12.28 5.07 -14.00
N PHE A 365 13.52 5.57 -13.98
CA PHE A 365 13.75 7.00 -13.80
C PHE A 365 13.29 7.78 -15.03
N LEU A 366 12.57 8.88 -14.81
CA LEU A 366 12.13 9.80 -15.87
C LEU A 366 12.68 11.19 -15.57
N THR A 367 13.49 11.75 -16.47
CA THR A 367 14.14 13.05 -16.27
C THR A 367 13.28 14.17 -16.83
N ARG A 368 12.73 15.01 -15.96
CA ARG A 368 11.84 16.13 -16.32
C ARG A 368 10.76 15.71 -17.35
N PRO A 369 10.01 14.63 -17.08
CA PRO A 369 9.09 14.04 -18.06
C PRO A 369 8.01 15.02 -18.49
N VAL A 370 7.55 14.85 -19.72
CA VAL A 370 6.32 15.49 -20.22
C VAL A 370 5.19 14.46 -20.16
N LEU A 371 4.18 14.75 -19.34
CA LEU A 371 2.97 13.93 -19.27
C LEU A 371 1.96 14.45 -20.28
N THR A 372 1.40 13.53 -21.06
CA THR A 372 0.31 13.83 -21.99
C THR A 372 -0.91 13.02 -21.58
N VAL A 373 -2.04 13.70 -21.42
CA VAL A 373 -3.35 13.08 -21.18
C VAL A 373 -4.15 13.21 -22.45
N ALA A 374 -4.61 12.09 -23.00
CA ALA A 374 -5.39 12.06 -24.22
C ALA A 374 -6.58 11.11 -24.11
N GLN A 375 -7.60 11.36 -24.92
CA GLN A 375 -8.77 10.51 -25.06
C GLN A 375 -9.20 10.55 -26.52
N ASP A 376 -9.35 9.38 -27.15
CA ASP A 376 -9.77 9.23 -28.54
C ASP A 376 -9.01 10.13 -29.53
N GLY A 377 -7.68 10.21 -29.37
CA GLY A 377 -6.79 11.04 -30.18
C GLY A 377 -6.75 12.53 -29.80
N ARG A 378 -7.66 13.01 -28.96
CA ARG A 378 -7.68 14.40 -28.48
C ARG A 378 -6.83 14.57 -27.24
N THR A 379 -5.91 15.54 -27.25
CA THR A 379 -5.12 15.91 -26.07
C THR A 379 -5.97 16.74 -25.09
N LEU A 380 -6.10 16.26 -23.86
CA LEU A 380 -6.82 16.92 -22.76
C LEU A 380 -5.88 17.80 -21.91
N HIS A 381 -4.64 17.34 -21.73
CA HIS A 381 -3.60 18.02 -20.96
C HIS A 381 -2.21 17.64 -21.46
N ARG A 382 -1.27 18.59 -21.39
CA ARG A 382 0.15 18.33 -21.59
C ARG A 382 0.95 19.17 -20.61
N GLY A 383 1.81 18.54 -19.82
CA GLY A 383 2.53 19.22 -18.74
C GLY A 383 3.89 18.62 -18.47
N ARG A 384 4.91 19.48 -18.33
CA ARG A 384 6.27 19.07 -17.96
C ARG A 384 6.45 19.09 -16.44
N LEU A 385 6.99 18.02 -15.88
CA LEU A 385 7.43 18.03 -14.48
C LEU A 385 8.84 18.64 -14.37
N PRO A 386 9.09 19.55 -13.42
CA PRO A 386 10.38 20.24 -13.31
C PRO A 386 11.49 19.38 -12.69
N ARG A 387 11.18 18.12 -12.32
CA ARG A 387 12.05 17.25 -11.54
C ARG A 387 12.11 15.84 -12.11
N THR A 388 13.18 15.14 -11.79
CA THR A 388 13.26 13.69 -12.03
C THR A 388 12.24 12.95 -11.17
N VAL A 389 11.56 12.00 -11.77
CA VAL A 389 10.70 11.03 -11.12
C VAL A 389 11.48 9.72 -10.97
N ALA A 390 11.40 9.09 -9.80
CA ALA A 390 12.07 7.84 -9.50
C ALA A 390 11.06 6.69 -9.42
N PRO A 391 11.44 5.47 -9.85
CA PRO A 391 10.60 4.30 -9.66
C PRO A 391 10.37 4.02 -8.18
N GLY A 392 9.24 3.38 -7.85
CA GLY A 392 8.90 3.12 -6.45
C GLY A 392 8.53 4.37 -5.63
N ARG A 393 8.51 5.58 -6.21
CA ARG A 393 8.01 6.82 -5.57
C ARG A 393 6.77 7.38 -6.26
N PRO A 394 5.82 7.95 -5.51
CA PRO A 394 4.71 8.67 -6.12
C PRO A 394 5.19 9.96 -6.74
N PHE A 395 4.52 10.32 -7.81
CA PHE A 395 4.48 11.68 -8.33
C PHE A 395 3.04 12.01 -8.70
N HIS A 396 2.79 13.28 -8.96
CA HIS A 396 1.42 13.77 -9.09
C HIS A 396 1.25 14.57 -10.36
N MET A 397 0.03 14.50 -10.88
CA MET A 397 -0.44 15.27 -12.02
C MET A 397 -1.71 16.03 -11.60
N PRO A 398 -1.90 17.29 -12.04
CA PRO A 398 -3.12 18.02 -11.74
C PRO A 398 -4.34 17.35 -12.37
N ALA A 399 -5.53 17.73 -11.89
CA ALA A 399 -6.81 17.14 -12.27
C ALA A 399 -7.76 18.11 -13.00
N ASP A 400 -7.24 19.26 -13.44
CA ASP A 400 -7.99 20.31 -14.16
C ASP A 400 -8.61 19.78 -15.46
N TRP A 401 -7.92 18.86 -16.13
CA TRP A 401 -8.32 18.28 -17.41
C TRP A 401 -9.52 17.34 -17.36
N ILE A 402 -9.97 16.90 -16.18
CA ILE A 402 -11.11 15.97 -16.04
C ILE A 402 -12.36 16.52 -16.73
N ALA A 403 -12.63 17.83 -16.60
CA ALA A 403 -13.78 18.47 -17.22
C ALA A 403 -13.70 18.55 -18.75
N ARG A 404 -12.52 18.28 -19.33
CA ARG A 404 -12.33 18.20 -20.78
C ARG A 404 -12.60 16.81 -21.32
N ALA A 405 -12.65 15.78 -20.48
CA ALA A 405 -12.89 14.40 -20.92
C ALA A 405 -14.34 14.22 -21.38
N ASP A 406 -14.55 13.38 -22.39
CA ASP A 406 -15.86 12.96 -22.85
C ASP A 406 -16.35 11.77 -22.00
N ALA A 407 -17.54 11.89 -21.41
CA ALA A 407 -18.16 10.85 -20.60
C ALA A 407 -18.53 9.60 -21.42
N HIS A 408 -18.73 9.75 -22.73
CA HIS A 408 -19.15 8.68 -23.65
C HIS A 408 -18.00 8.17 -24.52
N GLY A 409 -16.82 8.78 -24.40
CA GLY A 409 -15.62 8.39 -25.14
C GLY A 409 -14.94 7.13 -24.58
N GLY A 410 -13.86 6.73 -25.24
CA GLY A 410 -12.99 5.66 -24.80
C GLY A 410 -12.21 6.01 -23.51
N PRO A 411 -11.41 5.07 -22.96
CA PRO A 411 -10.60 5.33 -21.79
C PRO A 411 -9.65 6.51 -21.96
N VAL A 412 -9.50 7.33 -20.91
CA VAL A 412 -8.45 8.35 -20.87
C VAL A 412 -7.10 7.67 -20.70
N ARG A 413 -6.11 8.08 -21.50
CA ARG A 413 -4.75 7.54 -21.49
C ARG A 413 -3.76 8.59 -21.07
N ILE A 414 -2.84 8.22 -20.19
CA ILE A 414 -1.71 9.03 -19.77
C ILE A 414 -0.44 8.39 -20.31
N THR A 415 0.29 9.14 -21.12
CA THR A 415 1.60 8.77 -21.66
C THR A 415 2.68 9.69 -21.11
N VAL A 416 3.94 9.30 -21.31
CA VAL A 416 5.08 10.10 -20.88
C VAL A 416 6.20 10.07 -21.91
N ASP A 417 6.71 11.26 -22.22
CA ASP A 417 7.89 11.51 -23.05
C ASP A 417 9.10 11.92 -22.20
#